data_AF-A0A2P9AAE3-F1
#
_entry.id   AF-A0A2P9AAE3-F1
#
_cell.length_a   1.000
_cell.length_b   1.000
_cell.length_c   1.000
_cell.angle_alpha   90.00
_cell.angle_beta   90.00
_cell.angle_gamma   90.00
#
_symmetry.space_group_name_H-M   'P 1'
#
loop_
_entity.id
_entity.type
_entity.pdbx_description
1 polymer ?
#
loop_
_entity_poly.entity_id
_entity_poly.type
_entity_poly.pdbx_seq_one_letter_code
_entity_poly.pdbx_strand_id
1 'polypeptide(L)'
;MDMNRTSGRILSGISVPDTPLVEQALVYARRESEPYLFNHVVRSWLFAARIGQLRNIDYDAEVVALGTLLHDITLNERFDGPRRFEVEGADLARIFARQRGVDQRRAQLIWDSVALNSIPSIGLYKEAEVALCTAGICLDVVGLQYELIPAAEIARIVEEFPRLDMKRRMTGCFSHIAEARPETTYDNFVRDFGERYVAGYRIPSSVDLVSNAPFEE
;
A
#
# COMPACT_ATOMS: atom_id res chain seq x y z
N MET A 1 -1.16 26.66 24.00
CA MET A 1 0.15 26.36 23.40
C MET A 1 -0.14 25.60 22.12
N ASP A 2 -0.09 26.29 20.98
CA ASP A 2 -0.39 25.69 19.67
C ASP A 2 0.73 24.73 19.27
N MET A 3 0.44 23.44 19.35
CA MET A 3 1.33 22.39 18.86
C MET A 3 1.23 22.30 17.34
N ASN A 4 2.32 22.67 16.66
CA ASN A 4 2.72 22.23 15.33
C ASN A 4 1.64 22.30 14.22
N ARG A 5 1.51 23.48 13.57
CA ARG A 5 1.16 23.49 12.15
C ARG A 5 2.32 22.85 11.40
N THR A 6 2.18 21.58 11.02
CA THR A 6 3.06 20.96 10.03
C THR A 6 3.09 21.85 8.80
N SER A 7 4.30 22.25 8.37
CA SER A 7 4.46 22.94 7.09
C SER A 7 3.86 22.04 6.01
N GLY A 8 3.06 22.62 5.12
CA GLY A 8 2.46 21.90 4.01
C GLY A 8 3.13 22.31 2.70
N ARG A 9 3.25 21.37 1.77
CA ARG A 9 3.62 21.66 0.38
C ARG A 9 2.51 21.23 -0.56
N ILE A 10 2.53 21.78 -1.78
CA ILE A 10 1.59 21.41 -2.82
C ILE A 10 2.30 20.48 -3.81
N LEU A 11 1.77 19.27 -4.00
CA LEU A 11 2.19 18.32 -5.02
C LEU A 11 1.00 17.99 -5.93
N SER A 12 1.15 18.16 -7.24
CA SER A 12 0.04 17.99 -8.20
C SER A 12 -1.26 18.74 -7.83
N GLY A 13 -1.15 19.88 -7.16
CA GLY A 13 -2.30 20.66 -6.68
C GLY A 13 -2.96 20.13 -5.40
N ILE A 14 -2.37 19.13 -4.73
CA ILE A 14 -2.83 18.56 -3.48
C ILE A 14 -1.92 19.04 -2.34
N SER A 15 -2.52 19.58 -1.28
CA SER A 15 -1.78 19.95 -0.07
C SER A 15 -1.40 18.70 0.72
N VAL A 16 -0.12 18.52 1.02
CA VAL A 16 0.44 17.36 1.72
C VAL A 16 1.46 17.79 2.78
N PRO A 17 1.76 16.97 3.81
CA PRO A 17 2.75 17.31 4.81
C PRO A 17 4.15 17.46 4.20
N ASP A 18 4.84 18.53 4.59
CA ASP A 18 6.22 18.83 4.25
C ASP A 18 7.09 18.72 5.50
N THR A 19 7.42 17.48 5.87
CA THR A 19 8.24 17.18 7.04
C THR A 19 9.51 16.43 6.64
N PRO A 20 10.59 16.54 7.42
CA PRO A 20 11.80 15.76 7.17
C PRO A 20 11.57 14.25 7.14
N LEU A 21 10.59 13.74 7.89
CA LEU A 21 10.26 12.32 7.92
C LEU A 21 9.62 11.86 6.59
N VAL A 22 8.69 12.65 6.05
CA VAL A 22 8.05 12.39 4.76
C VAL A 22 9.05 12.48 3.61
N GLU A 23 9.95 13.47 3.64
CA GLU A 23 11.01 13.60 2.64
C GLU A 23 11.95 12.38 2.66
N GLN A 24 12.34 11.91 3.85
CA GLN A 24 13.14 10.69 3.96
C GLN A 24 12.40 9.44 3.43
N ALA A 25 11.08 9.36 3.62
CA ALA A 25 10.28 8.25 3.09
C ALA A 25 10.23 8.29 1.56
N LEU A 26 10.10 9.47 0.95
CA LEU A 26 10.15 9.64 -0.50
C LEU A 26 11.50 9.26 -1.10
N VAL A 27 12.60 9.71 -0.46
CA VAL A 27 13.96 9.34 -0.90
C VAL A 27 14.15 7.83 -0.81
N TYR A 28 13.69 7.21 0.27
CA TYR A 28 13.78 5.77 0.46
C TYR A 28 12.95 5.01 -0.60
N ALA A 29 11.68 5.36 -0.76
CA ALA A 29 10.81 4.75 -1.76
C ALA A 29 11.38 4.89 -3.18
N ARG A 30 11.91 6.06 -3.54
CA ARG A 30 12.54 6.31 -4.85
C ARG A 30 13.77 5.44 -5.09
N ARG A 31 14.54 5.15 -4.05
CA ARG A 31 15.76 4.36 -4.14
C ARG A 31 15.46 2.87 -4.30
N GLU A 32 14.48 2.36 -3.56
CA GLU A 32 14.18 0.92 -3.52
C GLU A 32 13.18 0.47 -4.59
N SER A 33 12.41 1.41 -5.18
CA SER A 33 11.36 1.09 -6.13
C SER A 33 11.78 1.36 -7.58
N GLU A 34 11.36 0.48 -8.48
CA GLU A 34 11.33 0.78 -9.91
C GLU A 34 10.49 2.04 -10.20
N PRO A 35 10.76 2.81 -11.28
CA PRO A 35 10.12 4.10 -11.53
C PRO A 35 8.58 4.06 -11.55
N TYR A 36 7.99 3.01 -12.13
CA TYR A 36 6.52 2.86 -12.17
C TYR A 36 5.91 2.69 -10.77
N LEU A 37 6.64 2.01 -9.88
CA LEU A 37 6.21 1.67 -8.54
C LEU A 37 6.41 2.86 -7.60
N PHE A 38 7.53 3.58 -7.74
CA PHE A 38 7.70 4.87 -7.07
C PHE A 38 6.57 5.84 -7.45
N ASN A 39 6.24 5.95 -8.74
CA ASN A 39 5.13 6.79 -9.17
C ASN A 39 3.80 6.29 -8.61
N HIS A 40 3.58 4.97 -8.53
CA HIS A 40 2.40 4.39 -7.90
C HIS A 40 2.25 4.80 -6.44
N VAL A 41 3.26 4.59 -5.60
CA VAL A 41 3.17 4.90 -4.17
C VAL A 41 2.95 6.40 -3.92
N VAL A 42 3.51 7.27 -4.76
CA VAL A 42 3.25 8.72 -4.69
C VAL A 42 1.82 9.06 -5.11
N ARG A 43 1.30 8.49 -6.22
CA ARG A 43 -0.10 8.69 -6.61
C ARG A 43 -1.06 8.21 -5.51
N SER A 44 -0.82 7.03 -4.94
CA SER A 44 -1.60 6.48 -3.82
C SER A 44 -1.65 7.43 -2.62
N TRP A 45 -0.52 8.04 -2.27
CA TRP A 45 -0.46 9.07 -1.22
C TRP A 45 -1.30 10.31 -1.55
N LEU A 46 -1.17 10.84 -2.77
CA LEU A 46 -1.91 12.02 -3.20
C LEU A 46 -3.42 11.77 -3.24
N PHE A 47 -3.84 10.59 -3.70
CA PHE A 47 -5.25 10.19 -3.68
C PHE A 47 -5.77 10.01 -2.25
N ALA A 48 -5.01 9.36 -1.35
CA ALA A 48 -5.39 9.23 0.06
C ALA A 48 -5.58 10.61 0.72
N ALA A 49 -4.61 11.51 0.54
CA ALA A 49 -4.69 12.87 1.07
C ALA A 49 -5.89 13.64 0.51
N ARG A 50 -6.16 13.50 -0.79
CA ARG A 50 -7.27 14.20 -1.43
C ARG A 50 -8.63 13.66 -1.01
N ILE A 51 -8.79 12.34 -0.86
CA ILE A 51 -10.01 11.72 -0.32
C ILE A 51 -10.26 12.23 1.10
N GLY A 52 -9.21 12.31 1.94
CA GLY A 52 -9.31 12.87 3.29
C GLY A 52 -9.82 14.30 3.30
N GLN A 53 -9.30 15.16 2.41
CA GLN A 53 -9.74 16.55 2.26
C GLN A 53 -11.19 16.67 1.78
N LEU A 54 -11.58 15.91 0.75
CA LEU A 54 -12.94 15.95 0.19
C LEU A 54 -14.00 15.49 1.19
N ARG A 55 -13.64 14.55 2.07
CA ARG A 55 -14.51 14.01 3.11
C ARG A 55 -14.36 14.69 4.47
N ASN A 56 -13.45 15.66 4.60
CA ASN A 56 -13.12 16.33 5.85
C ASN A 56 -12.83 15.33 7.01
N ILE A 57 -12.01 14.33 6.71
CA ILE A 57 -11.58 13.31 7.68
C ILE A 57 -10.37 13.86 8.44
N ASP A 58 -10.38 13.73 9.77
CA ASP A 58 -9.22 14.02 10.63
C ASP A 58 -8.31 12.79 10.69
N TYR A 59 -7.01 12.98 10.50
CA TYR A 59 -6.00 11.91 10.48
C TYR A 59 -4.58 12.44 10.68
N ASP A 60 -3.66 11.57 11.11
CA ASP A 60 -2.23 11.87 11.10
C ASP A 60 -1.65 11.80 9.67
N ALA A 61 -1.35 12.97 9.11
CA ALA A 61 -0.89 13.07 7.74
C ALA A 61 0.50 12.45 7.48
N GLU A 62 1.40 12.42 8.46
CA GLU A 62 2.69 11.75 8.31
C GLU A 62 2.53 10.22 8.33
N VAL A 63 1.61 9.70 9.14
CA VAL A 63 1.29 8.26 9.15
C VAL A 63 0.72 7.83 7.80
N VAL A 64 -0.23 8.59 7.22
CA VAL A 64 -0.76 8.29 5.87
C VAL A 64 0.34 8.40 4.82
N ALA A 65 1.22 9.40 4.91
CA ALA A 65 2.34 9.52 3.99
C ALA A 65 3.27 8.30 4.07
N LEU A 66 3.71 7.89 5.26
CA LEU A 66 4.61 6.75 5.41
C LEU A 66 3.93 5.43 5.02
N GLY A 67 2.68 5.23 5.41
CA GLY A 67 1.90 4.04 5.05
C GLY A 67 1.74 3.90 3.53
N THR A 68 1.38 4.97 2.83
CA THR A 68 1.22 4.93 1.36
C THR A 68 2.56 4.88 0.62
N LEU A 69 3.57 5.65 1.02
CA LEU A 69 4.86 5.70 0.32
C LEU A 69 5.67 4.41 0.43
N LEU A 70 5.43 3.60 1.48
CA LEU A 70 6.22 2.40 1.77
C LEU A 70 5.48 1.08 1.58
N HIS A 71 4.19 1.10 1.17
CA HIS A 71 3.37 -0.13 1.18
C HIS A 71 3.88 -1.24 0.26
N ASP A 72 4.47 -0.86 -0.87
CA ASP A 72 4.96 -1.77 -1.91
C ASP A 72 6.50 -1.86 -1.94
N ILE A 73 7.21 -1.46 -0.87
CA ILE A 73 8.68 -1.42 -0.85
C ILE A 73 9.34 -2.78 -1.14
N THR A 74 8.62 -3.87 -0.94
CA THR A 74 9.03 -5.25 -1.20
C THR A 74 8.52 -5.81 -2.53
N LEU A 75 7.62 -5.11 -3.23
CA LEU A 75 7.01 -5.60 -4.46
C LEU A 75 7.97 -5.44 -5.65
N ASN A 76 8.61 -6.53 -6.06
CA ASN A 76 9.51 -6.55 -7.21
C ASN A 76 9.56 -7.93 -7.87
N GLU A 77 10.22 -8.01 -9.04
CA GLU A 77 10.33 -9.22 -9.86
C GLU A 77 11.25 -10.31 -9.28
N ARG A 78 11.77 -10.13 -8.06
CA ARG A 78 12.69 -11.06 -7.38
C ARG A 78 12.25 -11.33 -5.93
N PHE A 79 11.03 -10.98 -5.56
CA PHE A 79 10.54 -11.19 -4.20
C PHE A 79 10.51 -12.69 -3.85
N ASP A 80 11.23 -13.08 -2.81
CA ASP A 80 11.32 -14.47 -2.34
C ASP A 80 11.08 -14.61 -0.83
N GLY A 81 10.46 -13.60 -0.22
CA GLY A 81 10.23 -13.52 1.23
C GLY A 81 9.40 -14.69 1.76
N PRO A 82 9.55 -15.06 3.06
CA PRO A 82 8.88 -16.21 3.65
C PRO A 82 7.39 -15.96 3.98
N ARG A 83 6.94 -14.70 3.94
CA ARG A 83 5.56 -14.27 4.17
C ARG A 83 5.08 -13.45 2.98
N ARG A 84 3.78 -13.14 2.93
CA ARG A 84 3.22 -12.25 1.90
C ARG A 84 3.95 -10.90 1.88
N PHE A 85 4.10 -10.33 0.69
CA PHE A 85 4.93 -9.13 0.49
C PHE A 85 4.46 -7.93 1.32
N GLU A 86 3.15 -7.81 1.59
CA GLU A 86 2.60 -6.73 2.42
C GLU A 86 3.09 -6.81 3.88
N VAL A 87 3.27 -8.02 4.41
CA VAL A 87 3.76 -8.21 5.79
C VAL A 87 5.25 -7.91 5.88
N GLU A 88 6.03 -8.35 4.88
CA GLU A 88 7.45 -8.00 4.78
C GLU A 88 7.64 -6.47 4.64
N GLY A 89 6.82 -5.83 3.81
CA GLY A 89 6.83 -4.37 3.63
C GLY A 89 6.42 -3.62 4.90
N ALA A 90 5.41 -4.12 5.62
CA ALA A 90 4.94 -3.51 6.86
C ALA A 90 6.02 -3.52 7.94
N ASP A 91 6.76 -4.62 8.09
CA ASP A 91 7.87 -4.71 9.04
C ASP A 91 8.99 -3.71 8.69
N LEU A 92 9.36 -3.59 7.41
CA LEU A 92 10.34 -2.60 6.95
C LEU A 92 9.86 -1.17 7.20
N ALA A 93 8.60 -0.84 6.89
CA ALA A 93 8.03 0.48 7.10
C ALA A 93 8.00 0.85 8.60
N ARG A 94 7.64 -0.09 9.47
CA ARG A 94 7.66 0.10 10.92
C ARG A 94 9.07 0.30 11.46
N ILE A 95 10.05 -0.48 10.99
CA ILE A 95 11.47 -0.32 11.36
C ILE A 95 11.96 1.06 10.91
N PHE A 96 11.69 1.43 9.65
CA PHE A 96 12.04 2.72 9.08
C PHE A 96 11.51 3.88 9.94
N ALA A 97 10.24 3.82 10.33
CA ALA A 97 9.58 4.83 11.15
C ALA A 97 10.19 4.91 12.56
N ARG A 98 10.35 3.77 13.24
CA ARG A 98 10.90 3.72 14.61
C ARG A 98 12.33 4.22 14.70
N GLN A 99 13.17 3.90 13.71
CA GLN A 99 14.54 4.41 13.63
C GLN A 99 14.60 5.94 13.48
N ARG A 100 13.49 6.58 13.10
CA ARG A 100 13.35 8.03 12.92
C ARG A 100 12.53 8.69 14.03
N GLY A 101 12.35 8.00 15.16
CA GLY A 101 11.73 8.57 16.35
C GLY A 101 10.21 8.56 16.35
N VAL A 102 9.56 7.87 15.40
CA VAL A 102 8.11 7.68 15.43
C VAL A 102 7.74 6.79 16.62
N ASP A 103 6.76 7.22 17.41
CA ASP A 103 6.30 6.48 18.59
C ASP A 103 5.61 5.16 18.23
N GLN A 104 5.39 4.32 19.24
CA GLN A 104 4.86 2.98 19.06
C GLN A 104 3.47 2.96 18.41
N ARG A 105 2.58 3.90 18.75
CA ARG A 105 1.20 3.91 18.24
C ARG A 105 1.19 4.29 16.78
N ARG A 106 1.90 5.36 16.41
CA ARG A 106 2.04 5.80 15.01
C ARG A 106 2.75 4.74 14.17
N ALA A 107 3.82 4.14 14.68
CA ALA A 107 4.53 3.06 13.99
C ALA A 107 3.65 1.82 13.77
N GLN A 108 2.73 1.51 14.70
CA GLN A 108 1.75 0.45 14.49
C GLN A 108 0.71 0.82 13.43
N LEU A 109 0.23 2.06 13.39
CA LEU A 109 -0.68 2.51 12.31
C LEU A 109 -0.02 2.48 10.93
N ILE A 110 1.28 2.79 10.84
CA ILE A 110 2.06 2.64 9.61
C ILE A 110 2.12 1.17 9.20
N TRP A 111 2.45 0.28 10.14
CA TRP A 111 2.45 -1.17 9.89
C TRP A 111 1.09 -1.66 9.40
N ASP A 112 0.01 -1.28 10.10
CA ASP A 112 -1.36 -1.67 9.75
C ASP A 112 -1.77 -1.14 8.37
N SER A 113 -1.39 0.10 8.05
CA SER A 113 -1.67 0.74 6.75
C SER A 113 -1.02 -0.03 5.60
N VAL A 114 0.21 -0.51 5.80
CA VAL A 114 0.92 -1.32 4.81
C VAL A 114 0.36 -2.74 4.76
N ALA A 115 0.20 -3.42 5.90
CA ALA A 115 -0.21 -4.83 5.93
C ALA A 115 -1.64 -5.05 5.38
N LEU A 116 -2.53 -4.06 5.54
CA LEU A 116 -3.94 -4.17 5.16
C LEU A 116 -4.28 -3.45 3.85
N ASN A 117 -3.28 -2.87 3.17
CA ASN A 117 -3.51 -1.99 2.02
C ASN A 117 -4.32 -2.67 0.88
N SER A 118 -4.11 -3.97 0.69
CA SER A 118 -4.73 -4.79 -0.35
C SER A 118 -6.01 -5.49 0.10
N ILE A 119 -6.51 -5.19 1.31
CA ILE A 119 -7.67 -5.83 1.92
C ILE A 119 -8.76 -4.78 2.23
N PRO A 120 -9.41 -4.19 1.20
CA PRO A 120 -10.40 -3.13 1.41
C PRO A 120 -11.59 -3.54 2.28
N SER A 121 -11.93 -4.84 2.32
CA SER A 121 -12.96 -5.37 3.22
C SER A 121 -12.62 -5.26 4.71
N ILE A 122 -11.36 -4.98 5.07
CA ILE A 122 -10.89 -4.74 6.43
C ILE A 122 -10.36 -3.32 6.58
N GLY A 123 -9.43 -2.90 5.70
CA GLY A 123 -8.71 -1.64 5.82
C GLY A 123 -9.61 -0.41 5.86
N LEU A 124 -10.72 -0.42 5.12
CA LEU A 124 -11.70 0.70 5.10
C LEU A 124 -12.49 0.86 6.40
N TYR A 125 -12.53 -0.15 7.27
CA TYR A 125 -13.26 -0.13 8.55
C TYR A 125 -12.33 0.09 9.76
N LYS A 126 -11.05 0.30 9.50
CA LYS A 126 -10.03 0.52 10.52
C LYS A 126 -9.87 2.03 10.82
N GLU A 127 -8.89 2.42 11.63
CA GLU A 127 -8.60 3.83 11.90
C GLU A 127 -8.40 4.65 10.61
N ALA A 128 -8.64 5.96 10.71
CA ALA A 128 -8.71 6.87 9.57
C ALA A 128 -7.48 6.78 8.66
N GLU A 129 -6.28 6.65 9.23
CA GLU A 129 -5.04 6.52 8.49
C GLU A 129 -5.01 5.27 7.62
N VAL A 130 -5.42 4.13 8.18
CA VAL A 130 -5.46 2.84 7.47
C VAL A 130 -6.54 2.88 6.39
N ALA A 131 -7.72 3.43 6.70
CA ALA A 131 -8.81 3.56 5.76
C ALA A 131 -8.45 4.46 4.57
N LEU A 132 -7.78 5.60 4.81
CA LEU A 132 -7.33 6.51 3.76
C LEU A 132 -6.21 5.91 2.92
N CYS A 133 -5.21 5.25 3.53
CA CYS A 133 -4.18 4.51 2.80
C CYS A 133 -4.82 3.48 1.86
N THR A 134 -5.71 2.65 2.40
CA THR A 134 -6.44 1.62 1.65
C THR A 134 -7.22 2.22 0.49
N ALA A 135 -7.96 3.31 0.73
CA ALA A 135 -8.74 3.98 -0.30
C ALA A 135 -7.87 4.57 -1.42
N GLY A 136 -6.78 5.27 -1.09
CA GLY A 136 -5.88 5.85 -2.08
C GLY A 136 -5.15 4.81 -2.92
N ILE A 137 -4.66 3.74 -2.29
CA ILE A 137 -3.98 2.62 -2.96
C ILE A 137 -4.94 1.88 -3.89
N CYS A 138 -6.11 1.50 -3.38
CA CYS A 138 -7.12 0.81 -4.18
C CYS A 138 -7.70 1.68 -5.32
N LEU A 139 -7.74 3.01 -5.16
CA LEU A 139 -8.09 3.91 -6.25
C LEU A 139 -7.08 3.78 -7.42
N ASP A 140 -5.78 3.82 -7.15
CA ASP A 140 -4.77 3.79 -8.22
C ASP A 140 -4.60 2.40 -8.89
N VAL A 141 -4.85 1.32 -8.15
CA VAL A 141 -4.72 -0.06 -8.65
C VAL A 141 -6.00 -0.56 -9.31
N VAL A 142 -7.14 -0.50 -8.60
CA VAL A 142 -8.40 -1.14 -9.02
C VAL A 142 -9.52 -0.14 -9.32
N GLY A 143 -9.27 1.17 -9.24
CA GLY A 143 -10.28 2.20 -9.50
C GLY A 143 -11.35 2.30 -8.41
N LEU A 144 -11.06 1.81 -7.20
CA LEU A 144 -11.99 1.94 -6.08
C LEU A 144 -12.28 3.41 -5.81
N GLN A 145 -13.56 3.78 -5.73
CA GLN A 145 -13.97 5.16 -5.44
C GLN A 145 -13.41 6.22 -6.41
N TYR A 146 -13.07 5.82 -7.64
CA TYR A 146 -12.45 6.70 -8.64
C TYR A 146 -13.20 8.02 -8.85
N GLU A 147 -14.54 7.97 -8.88
CA GLU A 147 -15.42 9.13 -9.09
C GLU A 147 -15.45 10.15 -7.93
N LEU A 148 -14.80 9.86 -6.79
CA LEU A 148 -14.73 10.83 -5.70
C LEU A 148 -13.85 12.03 -6.02
N ILE A 149 -12.75 11.80 -6.75
CA ILE A 149 -11.80 12.85 -7.10
C ILE A 149 -12.16 13.40 -8.49
N PRO A 150 -12.26 14.73 -8.66
CA PRO A 150 -12.53 15.32 -9.97
C PRO A 150 -11.55 14.82 -11.03
N ALA A 151 -12.05 14.45 -12.21
CA ALA A 151 -11.24 13.86 -13.28
C ALA A 151 -10.03 14.74 -13.67
N ALA A 152 -10.14 16.06 -13.60
CA ALA A 152 -9.04 16.99 -13.85
C ALA A 152 -7.90 16.89 -12.81
N GLU A 153 -8.22 16.58 -11.55
CA GLU A 153 -7.23 16.36 -10.51
C GLU A 153 -6.54 14.99 -10.68
N ILE A 154 -7.30 13.94 -11.00
CA ILE A 154 -6.74 12.63 -11.36
C ILE A 154 -5.77 12.78 -12.54
N ALA A 155 -6.18 13.46 -13.60
CA ALA A 155 -5.37 13.66 -14.80
C ALA A 155 -4.04 14.36 -14.47
N ARG A 156 -4.08 15.41 -13.64
CA ARG A 156 -2.87 16.14 -13.21
C ARG A 156 -1.90 15.27 -12.41
N ILE A 157 -2.42 14.48 -11.47
CA ILE A 157 -1.61 13.54 -10.66
C ILE A 157 -0.96 12.49 -11.56
N VAL A 158 -1.70 11.94 -12.52
CA VAL A 158 -1.19 10.92 -13.46
C VAL A 158 -0.21 11.51 -14.48
N GLU A 159 -0.38 12.77 -14.87
CA GLU A 159 0.55 13.48 -15.76
C GLU A 159 1.91 13.70 -15.08
N GLU A 160 1.92 14.16 -13.82
CA GLU A 160 3.15 14.40 -13.06
C GLU A 160 3.85 13.09 -12.63
N PHE A 161 3.05 12.08 -12.26
CA PHE A 161 3.54 10.75 -11.87
C PHE A 161 3.00 9.70 -12.84
N PRO A 162 3.61 9.54 -14.03
CA PRO A 162 3.11 8.65 -15.08
C PRO A 162 3.06 7.19 -14.65
N ARG A 163 2.10 6.43 -15.19
CA ARG A 163 1.88 5.03 -14.83
C ARG A 163 2.93 4.06 -15.38
N LEU A 164 3.63 4.40 -16.46
CA LEU A 164 4.79 3.63 -16.97
C LEU A 164 4.55 2.10 -17.08
N ASP A 165 3.45 1.69 -17.73
CA ASP A 165 3.03 0.29 -17.87
C ASP A 165 2.77 -0.46 -16.56
N MET A 166 2.49 0.25 -15.47
CA MET A 166 2.26 -0.31 -14.13
C MET A 166 1.39 -1.57 -14.10
N LYS A 167 0.26 -1.60 -14.83
CA LYS A 167 -0.61 -2.80 -14.85
C LYS A 167 0.15 -4.05 -15.30
N ARG A 168 0.94 -3.96 -16.39
CA ARG A 168 1.75 -5.08 -16.90
C ARG A 168 2.85 -5.44 -15.92
N ARG A 169 3.54 -4.45 -15.36
CA ARG A 169 4.69 -4.65 -14.45
C ARG A 169 4.27 -5.25 -13.11
N MET A 170 3.19 -4.74 -12.50
CA MET A 170 2.62 -5.33 -11.29
C MET A 170 2.10 -6.73 -11.54
N THR A 171 1.44 -6.99 -12.69
CA THR A 171 1.04 -8.36 -13.07
C THR A 171 2.25 -9.30 -13.09
N GLY A 172 3.38 -8.87 -13.65
CA GLY A 172 4.63 -9.65 -13.61
C GLY A 172 5.11 -9.94 -12.19
N CYS A 173 5.09 -8.94 -11.29
CA CYS A 173 5.47 -9.13 -9.89
C CYS A 173 4.53 -10.11 -9.16
N PHE A 174 3.21 -9.96 -9.31
CA PHE A 174 2.24 -10.84 -8.66
C PHE A 174 2.32 -12.28 -9.18
N SER A 175 2.48 -12.46 -10.50
CA SER A 175 2.71 -13.79 -11.08
C SER A 175 4.01 -14.41 -10.58
N HIS A 176 5.08 -13.63 -10.44
CA HIS A 176 6.33 -14.11 -9.85
C HIS A 176 6.16 -14.57 -8.41
N ILE A 177 5.46 -13.81 -7.55
CA ILE A 177 5.19 -14.20 -6.17
C ILE A 177 4.39 -15.51 -6.13
N ALA A 178 3.35 -15.64 -6.97
CA ALA A 178 2.55 -16.86 -7.06
C ALA A 178 3.35 -18.07 -7.56
N GLU A 179 4.38 -17.88 -8.37
CA GLU A 179 5.27 -18.95 -8.84
C GLU A 179 6.33 -19.33 -7.78
N ALA A 180 6.99 -18.33 -7.19
CA ALA A 180 8.11 -18.54 -6.28
C ALA A 180 7.68 -18.93 -4.84
N ARG A 181 6.52 -18.41 -4.40
CA ARG A 181 6.00 -18.54 -3.02
C ARG A 181 4.47 -18.74 -3.01
N PRO A 182 3.93 -19.74 -3.72
CA PRO A 182 2.47 -19.96 -3.84
C PRO A 182 1.76 -20.04 -2.49
N GLU A 183 2.41 -20.58 -1.47
CA GLU A 183 1.92 -20.69 -0.10
C GLU A 183 1.59 -19.34 0.57
N THR A 184 2.22 -18.27 0.11
CA THR A 184 1.99 -16.91 0.64
C THR A 184 0.82 -16.19 -0.03
N THR A 185 0.19 -16.81 -1.04
CA THR A 185 -0.81 -16.13 -1.88
C THR A 185 -2.20 -16.72 -1.78
N TYR A 186 -2.38 -17.92 -1.19
CA TYR A 186 -3.65 -18.66 -1.20
C TYR A 186 -4.86 -17.94 -0.61
N ASP A 187 -4.64 -17.06 0.38
CA ASP A 187 -5.70 -16.36 1.11
C ASP A 187 -5.92 -14.90 0.63
N ASN A 188 -5.26 -14.48 -0.44
CA ASN A 188 -5.24 -13.08 -0.88
C ASN A 188 -5.34 -12.93 -2.40
N PHE A 189 -5.38 -11.68 -2.88
CA PHE A 189 -5.66 -11.37 -4.28
C PHE A 189 -4.57 -11.86 -5.26
N VAL A 190 -3.35 -12.10 -4.79
CA VAL A 190 -2.27 -12.64 -5.64
C VAL A 190 -2.61 -14.05 -6.15
N ARG A 191 -3.48 -14.77 -5.43
CA ARG A 191 -4.08 -16.03 -5.89
C ARG A 191 -4.63 -15.93 -7.32
N ASP A 192 -5.36 -14.86 -7.65
CA ASP A 192 -6.01 -14.71 -8.95
C ASP A 192 -4.99 -14.59 -10.10
N PHE A 193 -3.79 -14.06 -9.80
CA PHE A 193 -2.68 -14.01 -10.75
C PHE A 193 -2.03 -15.38 -10.91
N GLY A 194 -1.89 -16.14 -9.81
CA GLY A 194 -1.46 -17.53 -9.84
C GLY A 194 -2.38 -18.40 -10.69
N GLU A 195 -3.68 -18.40 -10.40
CA GLU A 195 -4.69 -19.17 -11.14
C GLU A 195 -4.73 -18.82 -12.63
N ARG A 196 -4.54 -17.54 -12.98
CA ARG A 196 -4.67 -17.07 -14.36
C ARG A 196 -3.39 -17.20 -15.18
N TYR A 197 -2.22 -16.99 -14.58
CA TYR A 197 -0.96 -16.80 -15.30
C TYR A 197 0.13 -17.82 -14.96
N VAL A 198 0.03 -18.55 -13.85
CA VAL A 198 1.06 -19.51 -13.42
C VAL A 198 0.62 -20.94 -13.73
N ALA A 199 1.37 -21.61 -14.61
CA ALA A 199 1.06 -22.98 -15.03
C ALA A 199 1.20 -23.95 -13.84
N GLY A 200 0.15 -24.75 -13.60
CA GLY A 200 0.15 -25.74 -12.52
C GLY A 200 -0.08 -25.18 -11.12
N TYR A 201 -0.45 -23.90 -10.99
CA TYR A 201 -0.83 -23.30 -9.72
C TYR A 201 -2.04 -24.03 -9.11
N ARG A 202 -1.89 -24.51 -7.87
CA ARG A 202 -2.92 -25.28 -7.13
C ARG A 202 -3.08 -24.72 -5.74
N ILE A 203 -4.33 -24.52 -5.33
CA ILE A 203 -4.65 -23.97 -4.02
C ILE A 203 -5.19 -25.08 -3.12
N PRO A 204 -4.71 -25.20 -1.87
CA PRO A 204 -5.32 -26.07 -0.88
C PRO A 204 -6.72 -25.57 -0.51
N SER A 205 -7.68 -26.48 -0.42
CA SER A 205 -9.03 -26.16 0.02
C SER A 205 -9.06 -25.91 1.53
N SER A 206 -9.63 -24.79 1.96
CA SER A 206 -9.87 -24.54 3.39
C SER A 206 -10.77 -25.61 4.03
N VAL A 207 -11.66 -26.24 3.26
CA VAL A 207 -12.49 -27.36 3.73
C VAL A 207 -11.62 -28.57 4.05
N ASP A 208 -10.62 -28.86 3.22
CA ASP A 208 -9.69 -29.97 3.45
C ASP A 208 -8.79 -29.67 4.64
N LEU A 209 -8.36 -28.41 4.83
CA LEU A 209 -7.56 -28.01 5.99
C LEU A 209 -8.34 -28.20 7.30
N VAL A 210 -9.62 -27.81 7.34
CA VAL A 210 -10.47 -28.01 8.52
C VAL A 210 -10.71 -29.49 8.77
N SER A 211 -11.08 -30.25 7.73
CA SER A 211 -11.41 -31.68 7.85
C SER A 211 -10.21 -32.55 8.26
N ASN A 212 -8.97 -32.13 7.94
CA ASN A 212 -7.74 -32.84 8.29
C ASN A 212 -7.03 -32.25 9.52
N ALA A 213 -7.66 -31.34 10.27
CA ALA A 213 -7.07 -30.80 11.49
C ALA A 213 -6.81 -31.93 12.51
N PRO A 214 -5.67 -31.95 13.21
CA PRO A 214 -5.24 -33.09 14.02
C PRO A 214 -5.87 -33.10 15.43
N PHE A 215 -7.17 -32.81 15.52
CA PHE A 215 -7.93 -32.82 16.75
C PHE A 215 -8.94 -33.97 16.73
N GLU A 216 -9.09 -34.67 17.86
CA GLU A 216 -10.15 -35.67 18.04
C GLU A 216 -11.50 -34.96 18.25
N GLU A 217 -12.55 -35.39 17.53
CA GLU A 217 -13.94 -34.93 17.64
C GLU A 217 -14.91 -36.11 17.87
#